data_AF-A0A7C3SFW3-F1
#
_entry.id   AF-A0A7C3SFW3-F1
#
_cell.length_a   1.000
_cell.length_b   1.000
_cell.length_c   1.000
_cell.angle_alpha   90.00
_cell.angle_beta   90.00
_cell.angle_gamma   90.00
#
_symmetry.space_group_name_H-M   'P 1'
#
loop_
_entity.id
_entity.type
_entity.pdbx_description
1 polymer ?
#
loop_
_entity_poly.entity_id
_entity_poly.type
_entity_poly.pdbx_seq_one_letter_code
_entity_poly.pdbx_strand_id
1 'polypeptide(L)'
;LAKGAYVLSEAAGGKPEVLLIGTGSEVAICLDAQERLQAEGIPTRVISMPSWELFEVQPADYRKEVLPAGCLARVAVEAGVRHGWERYLGPQGRFVGMSGFGASAPEKVLYKHFGITPEAVVARAKEALQALRQ
;
A
#
# COMPACT_ATOMS: atom_id res chain seq x y z
N LEU A 1 18.41 -0.46 4.62
CA LEU A 1 17.43 0.64 4.69
C LEU A 1 17.90 1.94 3.98
N ALA A 2 18.80 1.88 2.99
CA ALA A 2 19.44 3.10 2.47
C ALA A 2 18.56 3.99 1.58
N LYS A 3 17.50 3.45 0.97
CA LYS A 3 16.70 4.16 -0.04
C LYS A 3 15.33 4.67 0.43
N GLY A 4 14.98 4.44 1.69
CA GLY A 4 13.70 4.86 2.30
C GLY A 4 12.46 4.07 1.85
N ALA A 5 12.27 3.87 0.55
CA ALA A 5 11.27 2.98 -0.01
C ALA A 5 11.83 2.17 -1.19
N TYR A 6 11.33 0.95 -1.39
CA TYR A 6 11.79 0.05 -2.46
C TYR A 6 10.71 -0.98 -2.82
N VAL A 7 10.78 -1.50 -4.05
CA VAL A 7 9.93 -2.60 -4.49
C VAL A 7 10.35 -3.86 -3.76
N LEU A 8 9.46 -4.40 -2.93
CA LEU A 8 9.69 -5.63 -2.20
C LEU A 8 9.25 -6.85 -3.01
N SER A 9 8.12 -6.72 -3.70
CA SER A 9 7.58 -7.74 -4.60
C SER A 9 6.99 -7.06 -5.83
N GLU A 10 7.40 -7.52 -7.00
CA GLU A 10 6.95 -6.95 -8.27
C GLU A 10 5.62 -7.56 -8.72
N ALA A 11 4.86 -6.81 -9.50
CA ALA A 11 3.66 -7.29 -10.17
C ALA A 11 3.95 -8.41 -11.19
N ALA A 12 3.04 -9.38 -11.28
CA ALA A 12 3.03 -10.35 -12.36
C ALA A 12 3.07 -9.64 -13.73
N GLY A 13 4.03 -10.01 -14.58
CA GLY A 13 4.26 -9.37 -15.88
C GLY A 13 5.02 -8.03 -15.83
N GLY A 14 5.47 -7.58 -14.65
CA GLY A 14 6.38 -6.43 -14.49
C GLY A 14 5.74 -5.05 -14.64
N LYS A 15 4.43 -4.96 -14.90
CA LYS A 15 3.68 -3.70 -15.03
C LYS A 15 2.51 -3.69 -14.05
N PRO A 16 2.59 -2.95 -12.93
CA PRO A 16 1.52 -2.93 -11.95
C PRO A 16 0.31 -2.11 -12.40
N GLU A 17 -0.89 -2.64 -12.15
CA GLU A 17 -2.15 -1.90 -12.17
C GLU A 17 -2.45 -1.29 -10.80
N VAL A 18 -1.97 -1.90 -9.71
CA VAL A 18 -2.10 -1.41 -8.33
C VAL A 18 -0.76 -1.43 -7.60
N LEU A 19 -0.52 -0.39 -6.79
CA LEU A 19 0.59 -0.35 -5.83
C LEU A 19 0.06 -0.53 -4.40
N LEU A 20 0.62 -1.48 -3.66
CA LEU A 20 0.42 -1.64 -2.22
C LEU A 20 1.67 -1.13 -1.49
N ILE A 21 1.51 -0.14 -0.62
CA ILE A 21 2.61 0.52 0.09
C ILE A 21 2.45 0.21 1.57
N GLY A 22 3.36 -0.61 2.12
CA GLY A 22 3.34 -1.02 3.53
C GLY A 22 4.52 -0.48 4.32
N THR A 23 4.32 -0.30 5.62
CA THR A 23 5.37 0.04 6.59
C THR A 23 5.35 -0.97 7.74
N GLY A 24 6.51 -1.21 8.37
CA GLY A 24 6.60 -2.09 9.55
C GLY A 24 5.96 -3.48 9.36
N SER A 25 5.10 -3.87 10.31
CA SER A 25 4.38 -5.15 10.33
C SER A 25 3.38 -5.31 9.20
N GLU A 26 2.83 -4.22 8.67
CA GLU A 26 1.76 -4.25 7.67
C GLU A 26 2.26 -4.65 6.28
N VAL A 27 3.58 -4.66 6.06
CA VAL A 27 4.19 -5.17 4.83
C VAL A 27 3.78 -6.63 4.58
N ALA A 28 3.67 -7.46 5.62
CA ALA A 28 3.22 -8.85 5.47
C ALA A 28 1.78 -8.92 4.95
N ILE A 29 0.90 -8.01 5.41
CA ILE A 29 -0.49 -7.91 4.96
C ILE A 29 -0.55 -7.51 3.48
N CYS A 30 0.34 -6.62 3.03
CA CYS A 30 0.46 -6.28 1.61
C CYS A 30 0.85 -7.48 0.74
N LEU A 31 1.75 -8.34 1.22
CA LEU A 31 2.15 -9.56 0.49
C LEU A 31 0.98 -10.54 0.37
N ASP A 32 0.27 -10.81 1.46
CA ASP A 32 -0.93 -11.67 1.45
C ASP A 32 -2.03 -11.11 0.52
N ALA A 33 -2.19 -9.79 0.48
CA ALA A 33 -3.15 -9.14 -0.43
C ALA A 33 -2.69 -9.20 -1.89
N GLN A 34 -1.38 -9.08 -2.15
CA GLN A 34 -0.81 -9.20 -3.49
C GLN A 34 -1.10 -10.58 -4.08
N GLU A 35 -0.89 -11.65 -3.32
CA GLU A 35 -1.16 -13.02 -3.78
C GLU A 35 -2.60 -13.17 -4.29
N ARG A 36 -3.57 -12.64 -3.52
CA ARG A 36 -5.00 -12.69 -3.86
C ARG A 36 -5.33 -11.86 -5.09
N LEU A 37 -4.83 -10.62 -5.17
CA LEU A 37 -5.04 -9.75 -6.33
C LEU A 37 -4.45 -10.36 -7.60
N GLN A 38 -3.25 -10.93 -7.53
CA GLN A 38 -2.62 -11.58 -8.68
C GLN A 38 -3.34 -12.87 -9.08
N ALA A 39 -3.87 -13.65 -8.13
CA ALA A 39 -4.71 -14.81 -8.44
C ALA A 39 -6.00 -14.42 -9.18
N GLU A 40 -6.50 -13.20 -8.97
CA GLU A 40 -7.62 -12.61 -9.72
C GLU A 40 -7.19 -11.92 -11.03
N GLY A 41 -5.90 -12.01 -11.41
CA GLY A 41 -5.38 -11.42 -12.63
C GLY A 41 -5.16 -9.90 -12.54
N ILE A 42 -5.02 -9.33 -11.34
CA ILE A 42 -4.71 -7.91 -11.13
C ILE A 42 -3.20 -7.77 -10.83
N PRO A 43 -2.38 -7.27 -11.78
CA PRO A 43 -0.96 -7.05 -11.58
C PRO A 43 -0.72 -6.07 -10.43
N THR A 44 -0.11 -6.56 -9.34
CA THR A 44 -0.01 -5.79 -8.09
C THR A 44 1.43 -5.76 -7.60
N ARG A 45 1.96 -4.58 -7.34
CA ARG A 45 3.32 -4.40 -6.78
C ARG A 45 3.24 -4.07 -5.30
N VAL A 46 4.12 -4.66 -4.50
CA VAL A 46 4.30 -4.36 -3.07
C VAL A 46 5.56 -3.53 -2.87
N ILE A 47 5.41 -2.41 -2.17
CA ILE A 47 6.45 -1.45 -1.84
C ILE A 47 6.59 -1.42 -0.31
N SER A 48 7.81 -1.60 0.17
CA SER A 48 8.15 -1.36 1.58
C SER A 48 8.66 0.08 1.71
N MET A 49 8.06 0.88 2.59
CA MET A 49 8.40 2.30 2.79
C MET A 49 8.80 2.61 4.26
N PRO A 50 9.92 2.07 4.77
CA PRO A 50 10.36 2.28 6.15
C PRO A 50 10.81 3.70 6.52
N SER A 51 11.16 4.57 5.56
CA SER A 51 11.46 5.99 5.84
C SER A 51 11.12 6.88 4.67
N TRP A 52 10.27 7.87 4.93
CA TRP A 52 9.82 8.84 3.94
C TRP A 52 10.95 9.82 3.63
N GLU A 53 11.68 10.27 4.65
CA GLU A 53 12.77 11.22 4.56
C GLU A 53 13.88 10.70 3.65
N LEU A 54 14.28 9.43 3.85
CA LEU A 54 15.28 8.80 3.02
C LEU A 54 14.80 8.57 1.59
N PHE A 55 13.50 8.34 1.38
CA PHE A 55 12.94 8.15 0.05
C PHE A 55 12.88 9.47 -0.72
N GLU A 56 12.53 10.57 -0.06
CA GLU A 56 12.38 11.88 -0.68
C GLU A 56 13.69 12.50 -1.16
N VAL A 57 14.81 12.16 -0.52
CA VAL A 57 16.15 12.58 -0.98
C VAL A 57 16.69 11.71 -2.13
N GLN A 58 15.97 10.66 -2.54
CA GLN A 58 16.42 9.84 -3.67
C GLN A 58 16.26 10.57 -5.01
N PRO A 59 17.11 10.25 -6.01
CA PRO A 59 16.97 10.77 -7.35
C PRO A 59 15.55 10.60 -7.90
N ALA A 60 15.08 11.58 -8.68
CA ALA A 60 13.72 11.59 -9.20
C ALA A 60 13.38 10.32 -10.01
N ASP A 61 14.35 9.79 -10.75
CA ASP A 61 14.16 8.58 -11.56
C ASP A 61 13.96 7.34 -10.70
N TYR A 62 14.66 7.24 -9.56
CA TYR A 62 14.42 6.15 -8.59
C TYR A 62 13.04 6.26 -7.93
N ARG A 63 12.63 7.48 -7.55
CA ARG A 63 11.28 7.67 -6.99
C ARG A 63 10.19 7.30 -8.00
N LYS A 64 10.38 7.60 -9.29
CA LYS A 64 9.48 7.20 -10.39
C LYS A 64 9.52 5.70 -10.68
N GLU A 65 10.67 5.05 -10.49
CA GLU A 65 10.80 3.59 -10.61
C GLU A 65 9.95 2.89 -9.54
N VAL A 66 10.04 3.34 -8.28
CA VAL A 66 9.28 2.77 -7.16
C VAL A 66 7.80 3.12 -7.25
N LEU A 67 7.47 4.40 -7.45
CA LEU A 67 6.11 4.94 -7.55
C LEU A 67 5.85 5.51 -8.96
N PRO A 68 5.62 4.65 -9.97
CA PRO A 68 5.38 5.10 -11.34
C PRO A 68 4.14 6.00 -11.42
N ALA A 69 4.29 7.16 -12.06
CA ALA A 69 3.22 8.14 -12.21
C ALA A 69 2.01 7.59 -12.99
N GLY A 70 2.22 6.61 -13.88
CA GLY A 70 1.15 5.95 -14.64
C GLY A 70 0.30 4.97 -13.82
N CYS A 71 0.75 4.55 -12.62
CA CYS A 71 -0.01 3.67 -11.75
C CYS A 71 -0.70 4.52 -10.66
N LEU A 72 -1.97 4.85 -10.90
CA LEU A 72 -2.76 5.75 -10.06
C LEU A 72 -3.54 5.03 -8.95
N ALA A 73 -3.80 3.73 -9.10
CA ALA A 73 -4.41 2.94 -8.04
C ALA A 73 -3.35 2.58 -7.00
N ARG A 74 -3.41 3.23 -5.84
CA ARG A 74 -2.43 3.09 -4.77
C ARG A 74 -3.15 2.85 -3.45
N VAL A 75 -2.65 1.90 -2.66
CA VAL A 75 -3.18 1.60 -1.33
C VAL A 75 -2.04 1.63 -0.34
N ALA A 76 -2.13 2.49 0.67
CA ALA A 76 -1.19 2.50 1.78
C ALA A 76 -1.78 1.70 2.96
N VAL A 77 -0.93 0.92 3.61
CA VAL A 77 -1.31 0.02 4.70
C VAL A 77 -0.37 0.25 5.87
N GLU A 78 -0.92 0.77 6.96
CA GLU A 78 -0.16 1.11 8.17
C GLU A 78 -1.09 1.09 9.38
N ALA A 79 -0.65 0.49 10.50
CA ALA A 79 -1.33 0.56 11.79
C ALA A 79 -1.14 1.94 12.46
N GLY A 80 -1.51 2.98 11.71
CA GLY A 80 -1.42 4.39 12.06
C GLY A 80 -2.55 5.17 11.38
N VAL A 81 -2.49 6.50 11.46
CA VAL A 81 -3.50 7.36 10.85
C VAL A 81 -3.15 7.67 9.40
N ARG A 82 -4.18 7.93 8.59
CA ARG A 82 -4.02 8.29 7.17
C ARG A 82 -3.18 9.54 6.93
N HIS A 83 -3.18 10.49 7.86
CA HIS A 83 -2.64 11.83 7.65
C HIS A 83 -1.21 11.82 7.10
N GLY A 84 -1.01 12.44 5.94
CA GLY A 84 0.28 12.53 5.26
C GLY A 84 0.41 11.56 4.08
N TRP A 85 -0.29 10.42 4.11
CA TRP A 85 -0.24 9.42 3.04
C TRP A 85 -0.77 9.94 1.71
N GLU A 86 -1.58 11.01 1.72
CA GLU A 86 -2.05 11.72 0.53
C GLU A 86 -0.89 12.07 -0.43
N ARG A 87 0.30 12.34 0.11
CA ARG A 87 1.53 12.64 -0.65
C ARG A 87 1.90 11.54 -1.65
N TYR A 88 1.71 10.27 -1.28
CA TYR A 88 2.06 9.12 -2.14
C TYR A 88 0.85 8.51 -2.82
N LEU A 89 -0.34 8.67 -2.24
CA LEU A 89 -1.58 8.07 -2.69
C LEU A 89 -2.24 8.82 -3.86
N GLY A 90 -2.15 10.15 -3.86
CA GLY A 90 -2.89 10.97 -4.82
C GLY A 90 -4.42 10.86 -4.68
N PRO A 91 -5.18 11.43 -5.63
CA PRO A 91 -6.65 11.55 -5.51
C PRO A 91 -7.38 10.21 -5.47
N GLN A 92 -6.83 9.21 -6.16
CA GLN A 92 -7.45 7.89 -6.32
C GLN A 92 -6.95 6.86 -5.32
N GLY A 93 -6.00 7.25 -4.47
CA GLY A 93 -5.47 6.34 -3.49
C GLY A 93 -6.46 6.01 -2.38
N ARG A 94 -6.20 4.88 -1.74
CA ARG A 94 -6.94 4.38 -0.58
C ARG A 94 -5.97 4.12 0.57
N PHE A 95 -6.51 4.05 1.77
CA PHE A 95 -5.75 3.82 2.98
C PHE A 95 -6.41 2.71 3.79
N VAL A 96 -5.60 1.82 4.35
CA VAL A 96 -5.98 0.80 5.31
C VAL A 96 -5.15 1.04 6.57
N GLY A 97 -5.82 1.39 7.66
CA GLY A 97 -5.17 1.73 8.92
C GLY A 97 -6.19 2.18 9.95
N MET A 98 -5.71 2.90 10.97
CA MET A 98 -6.53 3.30 12.11
C MET A 98 -7.37 4.54 11.80
N SER A 99 -8.64 4.53 12.23
CA SER A 99 -9.58 5.66 12.12
C SER A 99 -9.85 6.38 13.45
N GLY A 100 -9.15 6.01 14.52
CA GLY A 100 -9.32 6.55 15.86
C GLY A 100 -8.24 6.02 16.82
N PHE A 101 -8.44 6.25 18.12
CA PHE A 101 -7.55 5.70 19.14
C PHE A 101 -7.57 4.16 19.17
N GLY A 102 -6.52 3.59 19.75
CA GLY A 102 -6.44 2.16 20.01
C GLY A 102 -7.49 1.67 21.02
N ALA A 103 -7.50 0.37 21.25
CA ALA A 103 -8.35 -0.27 22.24
C ALA A 103 -7.58 -1.38 22.96
N SER A 104 -8.09 -1.80 24.12
CA SER A 104 -7.50 -2.91 24.90
C SER A 104 -8.06 -4.24 24.43
N ALA A 105 -7.31 -4.95 23.59
CA ALA A 105 -7.58 -6.32 23.18
C ALA A 105 -6.31 -6.95 22.57
N PRO A 106 -6.26 -8.28 22.37
CA PRO A 106 -5.17 -8.91 21.63
C PRO A 106 -5.06 -8.37 20.20
N GLU A 107 -3.83 -8.30 19.69
CA GLU A 107 -3.49 -7.74 18.36
C GLU A 107 -4.42 -8.22 17.24
N LYS A 108 -4.62 -9.54 17.08
CA LYS A 108 -5.46 -10.10 16.02
C LYS A 108 -6.91 -9.59 16.07
N VAL A 109 -7.43 -9.32 17.26
CA VAL A 109 -8.78 -8.76 17.45
C VAL A 109 -8.78 -7.28 17.01
N LEU A 110 -7.75 -6.52 17.39
CA LEU A 110 -7.61 -5.12 17.00
C LEU A 110 -7.44 -4.95 15.49
N TYR A 111 -6.59 -5.74 14.83
CA TYR A 111 -6.40 -5.68 13.39
C TYR A 111 -7.70 -5.96 12.64
N LYS A 112 -8.46 -6.97 13.07
CA LYS A 112 -9.79 -7.23 12.51
C LYS A 112 -10.77 -6.09 12.77
N HIS A 113 -10.76 -5.51 13.98
CA HIS A 113 -11.63 -4.40 14.36
C HIS A 113 -11.36 -3.15 13.52
N PHE A 114 -10.09 -2.78 13.33
CA PHE A 114 -9.67 -1.64 12.51
C PHE A 114 -9.65 -1.95 11.00
N GLY A 115 -9.96 -3.18 10.59
CA GLY A 115 -9.95 -3.59 9.19
C GLY A 115 -8.55 -3.64 8.57
N ILE A 116 -7.49 -3.76 9.37
CA ILE A 116 -6.11 -3.90 8.90
C ILE A 116 -5.89 -5.38 8.56
N THR A 117 -6.38 -5.79 7.39
CA THR A 117 -6.47 -7.19 6.96
C THR A 117 -6.21 -7.32 5.46
N PRO A 118 -5.72 -8.47 4.97
CA PRO A 118 -5.52 -8.68 3.53
C PRO A 118 -6.81 -8.46 2.73
N GLU A 119 -7.96 -8.90 3.26
CA GLU A 119 -9.27 -8.74 2.62
C GLU A 119 -9.64 -7.27 2.41
N ALA A 120 -9.41 -6.43 3.43
CA ALA A 120 -9.66 -5.00 3.32
C ALA A 120 -8.71 -4.34 2.31
N VAL A 121 -7.44 -4.73 2.28
CA VAL A 121 -6.48 -4.22 1.29
C VAL A 121 -6.91 -4.58 -0.13
N VAL A 122 -7.34 -5.82 -0.38
CA VAL A 122 -7.90 -6.27 -1.66
C VAL A 122 -9.13 -5.43 -2.05
N ALA A 123 -10.05 -5.21 -1.12
CA ALA A 123 -11.25 -4.40 -1.37
C ALA A 123 -10.88 -2.96 -1.75
N ARG A 124 -9.97 -2.31 -1.00
CA ARG A 124 -9.50 -0.96 -1.29
C ARG A 124 -8.75 -0.86 -2.62
N ALA A 125 -7.96 -1.87 -2.98
CA ALA A 125 -7.30 -1.93 -4.28
C ALA A 125 -8.32 -1.94 -5.42
N LYS A 126 -9.38 -2.76 -5.31
CA LYS A 126 -10.45 -2.82 -6.30
C LYS A 126 -11.25 -1.52 -6.37
N GLU A 127 -11.54 -0.89 -5.24
CA GLU A 127 -12.18 0.44 -5.20
C GLU A 127 -11.34 1.50 -5.91
N ALA A 128 -10.01 1.49 -5.70
CA ALA A 128 -9.09 2.43 -6.35
C ALA A 128 -9.09 2.22 -7.88
N LEU A 129 -9.06 0.96 -8.35
CA LEU A 129 -9.14 0.63 -9.77
C LEU A 129 -10.48 1.04 -10.41
N GLN A 130 -11.59 0.82 -9.71
CA GLN A 130 -12.92 1.20 -10.21
C GLN A 130 -13.04 2.71 -10.37
N ALA A 131 -12.49 3.49 -9.44
CA ALA A 131 -12.51 4.95 -9.51
C ALA A 131 -11.70 5.54 -10.69
N LEU A 132 -10.79 4.77 -11.30
CA LEU A 132 -10.07 5.17 -12.52
C LEU A 132 -10.87 4.98 -13.81
N ARG A 133 -11.97 4.22 -13.75
CA ARG A 133 -12.82 3.90 -14.91
C ARG A 133 -14.03 4.83 -15.01
N GLN A 134 -14.23 5.71 -14.03
CA GLN A 134 -15.28 6.72 -13.97
C GLN A 134 -14.73 8.06 -14.44
#